data_AF-A0A537VEY8-F1
#
_entry.id   AF-A0A537VEY8-F1
#
_cell.length_a   1.000
_cell.length_b   1.000
_cell.length_c   1.000
_cell.angle_alpha   90.00
_cell.angle_beta   90.00
_cell.angle_gamma   90.00
#
_symmetry.space_group_name_H-M   'P 1'
#
loop_
_entity.id
_entity.type
_entity.pdbx_description
1 polymer ?
#
loop_
_entity_poly.entity_id
_entity_poly.type
_entity_poly.pdbx_seq_one_letter_code
_entity_poly.pdbx_strand_id
1 'polypeptide(L)'
;SNNSSASHVGLLALQKHFQVALKPTPTGNAAATLTATMSGQVDVGWAGAPFAVDALEEGRIRLVMKSSDAPDFDKQTARVIIANAMVLEARPDVFVRYMRGYRDTLDWIYETPEGFKAYAAFSGLSERIARRALEEFLPRQATNPDRISGIAEAMADAVTFKFLNAPLSPAQIADLIRIPERRP
;
A
#
# COMPACT_ATOMS: atom_id res chain seq x y z
N SER A 1 6.36 1.76 13.11
CA SER A 1 6.29 2.22 11.72
C SER A 1 7.19 3.43 11.52
N ASN A 2 7.85 3.55 10.36
CA ASN A 2 8.72 4.69 10.04
C ASN A 2 7.91 5.92 9.68
N ASN A 3 8.38 7.11 10.09
CA ASN A 3 7.72 8.38 9.79
C ASN A 3 7.45 8.52 8.28
N SER A 4 6.30 9.11 7.96
CA SER A 4 5.83 9.39 6.59
C SER A 4 5.59 8.16 5.70
N SER A 5 5.76 6.94 6.19
CA SER A 5 5.40 5.74 5.44
C SER A 5 3.88 5.53 5.42
N ALA A 6 3.38 4.80 4.42
CA ALA A 6 1.96 4.45 4.33
C ALA A 6 1.43 3.72 5.58
N SER A 7 2.24 2.86 6.20
CA SER A 7 1.89 2.18 7.46
C SER A 7 1.87 3.14 8.64
N HIS A 8 2.65 4.23 8.62
CA HIS A 8 2.58 5.27 9.64
C HIS A 8 1.32 6.13 9.49
N VAL A 9 1.01 6.58 8.27
CA VAL A 9 -0.24 7.35 8.01
C VAL A 9 -1.47 6.51 8.35
N GLY A 10 -1.50 5.23 7.95
CA GLY A 10 -2.57 4.31 8.33
C GLY A 10 -2.71 4.15 9.85
N LEU A 11 -1.60 4.04 10.59
CA LEU A 11 -1.62 4.00 12.05
C LEU A 11 -2.23 5.27 12.66
N LEU A 12 -1.85 6.45 12.15
CA LEU A 12 -2.39 7.73 12.64
C LEU A 12 -3.88 7.88 12.32
N ALA A 13 -4.33 7.41 11.15
CA ALA A 13 -5.74 7.38 10.79
C ALA A 13 -6.56 6.47 11.72
N LEU A 14 -6.05 5.27 12.03
CA LEU A 14 -6.68 4.35 12.98
C LEU A 14 -6.72 4.95 14.39
N GLN A 15 -5.64 5.61 14.82
CA GLN A 15 -5.56 6.30 16.10
C GLN A 15 -6.67 7.37 16.22
N LYS A 16 -6.83 8.19 15.17
CA LYS A 16 -7.87 9.22 15.08
C LYS A 16 -9.27 8.61 15.06
N HIS A 17 -9.49 7.59 14.24
CA HIS A 17 -10.81 6.97 14.04
C HIS A 17 -11.33 6.28 15.30
N PHE A 18 -10.49 5.46 15.95
CA PHE A 18 -10.87 4.69 17.13
C PHE A 18 -10.64 5.44 18.45
N GLN A 19 -10.12 6.67 18.40
CA GLN A 19 -9.80 7.49 19.57
C GLN A 19 -8.91 6.77 20.59
N VAL A 20 -8.01 5.92 20.10
CA VAL A 20 -7.04 5.20 20.93
C VAL A 20 -5.76 6.00 21.03
N ALA A 21 -5.07 5.96 22.17
CA ALA A 21 -3.75 6.56 22.30
C ALA A 21 -2.69 5.51 21.97
N LEU A 22 -2.07 5.61 20.80
CA LEU A 22 -0.95 4.76 20.41
C LEU A 22 0.35 5.56 20.52
N LYS A 23 1.48 4.87 20.75
CA LYS A 23 2.82 5.46 20.69
C LYS A 23 3.53 4.96 19.43
N PRO A 24 3.50 5.71 18.31
CA PRO A 24 4.20 5.30 17.10
C PRO A 24 5.71 5.20 17.34
N THR A 25 6.26 4.00 17.17
CA THR A 25 7.70 3.72 17.30
C THR A 25 8.25 3.29 15.94
N PRO A 26 9.30 3.94 15.41
CA PRO A 26 10.00 3.49 14.20
C PRO A 26 10.64 2.12 14.40
N THR A 27 10.39 1.20 13.47
CA THR A 27 10.81 -0.21 13.57
C THR A 27 11.47 -0.72 12.28
N GLY A 28 11.63 0.14 11.27
CA GLY A 28 12.21 -0.28 9.99
C GLY A 28 11.19 -0.97 9.07
N ASN A 29 11.66 -1.98 8.34
CA ASN A 29 10.86 -2.78 7.41
C ASN A 29 9.96 -3.80 8.15
N ALA A 30 9.13 -4.55 7.39
CA ALA A 30 8.18 -5.50 7.97
C ALA A 30 8.86 -6.62 8.77
N ALA A 31 10.01 -7.13 8.31
CA ALA A 31 10.77 -8.16 9.01
C ALA A 31 11.34 -7.66 10.34
N ALA A 32 11.99 -6.49 10.34
CA ALA A 32 12.48 -5.86 11.56
C ALA A 32 11.35 -5.53 12.54
N THR A 33 10.19 -5.13 12.02
CA THR A 33 8.99 -4.87 12.82
C THR A 33 8.44 -6.14 13.46
N LEU A 34 8.42 -7.27 12.74
CA LEU A 34 8.05 -8.56 13.30
C LEU A 34 9.01 -8.95 14.43
N THR A 35 10.32 -8.85 14.22
CA THR A 35 11.31 -9.12 15.28
C THR A 35 11.11 -8.22 16.50
N ALA A 36 10.90 -6.91 16.32
CA ALA A 36 10.64 -5.97 17.41
C ALA A 36 9.37 -6.33 18.19
N THR A 37 8.33 -6.82 17.49
CA THR A 37 7.08 -7.26 18.13
C THR A 37 7.28 -8.55 18.92
N MET A 38 7.89 -9.57 18.29
CA MET A 38 8.12 -10.87 18.92
C MET A 38 9.09 -10.81 20.11
N SER A 39 9.97 -9.81 20.15
CA SER A 39 10.89 -9.56 21.27
C SER A 39 10.34 -8.61 22.33
N GLY A 40 9.12 -8.09 22.16
CA GLY A 40 8.48 -7.18 23.12
C GLY A 40 9.06 -5.75 23.13
N GLN A 41 9.84 -5.36 22.12
CA GLN A 41 10.29 -3.96 21.96
C GLN A 41 9.13 -3.03 21.56
N VAL A 42 8.11 -3.58 20.90
CA VAL A 42 6.82 -2.92 20.62
C VAL A 42 5.68 -3.91 20.87
N ASP A 43 4.53 -3.41 21.33
CA ASP A 43 3.37 -4.24 21.64
C ASP A 43 2.62 -4.73 20.39
N VAL A 44 2.64 -3.91 19.33
CA VAL A 44 1.96 -4.17 18.06
C VAL A 44 2.85 -3.75 16.89
N GLY A 45 3.07 -4.66 15.95
CA GLY A 45 3.82 -4.44 14.72
C GLY A 45 2.93 -4.23 13.50
N TRP A 46 3.42 -3.48 12.51
CA TRP A 46 2.81 -3.43 11.18
C TRP A 46 3.36 -4.56 10.29
N ALA A 47 2.51 -5.09 9.43
CA ALA A 47 2.86 -6.00 8.34
C ALA A 47 2.10 -5.58 7.08
N GLY A 48 2.47 -6.15 5.94
CA GLY A 48 1.74 -5.95 4.68
C GLY A 48 1.82 -7.20 3.84
N ALA A 49 0.67 -7.71 3.40
CA ALA A 49 0.62 -8.89 2.55
C ALA A 49 1.52 -8.73 1.30
N PRO A 50 2.17 -9.82 0.84
CA PRO A 50 2.03 -11.20 1.34
C PRO A 50 2.83 -11.53 2.61
N PHE A 51 3.62 -10.60 3.15
CA PHE A 51 4.47 -10.87 4.31
C PHE A 51 3.66 -11.25 5.57
N ALA A 52 4.10 -12.33 6.24
CA ALA A 52 3.57 -12.84 7.50
C ALA A 52 2.09 -13.31 7.49
N VAL A 53 1.47 -13.48 6.31
CA VAL A 53 0.10 -14.04 6.21
C VAL A 53 0.10 -15.52 6.63
N ASP A 54 1.19 -16.25 6.40
CA ASP A 54 1.44 -17.59 6.93
C ASP A 54 1.48 -17.61 8.46
N ALA A 55 2.21 -16.68 9.07
CA ALA A 55 2.30 -16.58 10.52
C ALA A 55 0.95 -16.23 11.16
N LEU A 56 0.13 -15.43 10.46
CA LEU A 56 -1.25 -15.14 10.86
C LEU A 56 -2.14 -16.37 10.78
N GLU A 57 -2.00 -17.16 9.71
CA GLU A 57 -2.76 -18.40 9.53
C GLU A 57 -2.41 -19.47 10.56
N GLU A 58 -1.13 -19.58 10.91
CA GLU A 58 -0.61 -20.52 11.90
C GLU A 58 -0.88 -20.08 13.35
N GLY A 59 -1.48 -18.90 13.56
CA GLY A 59 -1.76 -18.35 14.88
C GLY A 59 -0.52 -17.86 15.64
N ARG A 60 0.65 -17.76 14.98
CA ARG A 60 1.88 -17.19 15.57
C ARG A 60 1.76 -15.69 15.80
N ILE A 61 0.95 -15.00 14.98
CA ILE A 61 0.54 -13.61 15.18
C ILE A 61 -0.98 -13.52 15.04
N ARG A 62 -1.54 -12.40 15.49
CA ARG A 62 -2.98 -12.09 15.36
C ARG A 62 -3.18 -10.76 14.66
N LEU A 63 -4.22 -10.67 13.82
CA LEU A 63 -4.65 -9.41 13.24
C LEU A 63 -5.35 -8.58 14.32
N VAL A 64 -4.83 -7.38 14.58
CA VAL A 64 -5.46 -6.43 15.51
C VAL A 64 -6.43 -5.53 14.77
N MET A 65 -5.98 -4.97 13.65
CA MET A 65 -6.73 -4.05 12.80
C MET A 65 -6.04 -3.96 11.43
N LYS A 66 -6.81 -3.59 10.41
CA LYS A 66 -6.32 -3.24 9.07
C LYS A 66 -6.34 -1.72 8.92
N SER A 67 -5.45 -1.17 8.11
CA SER A 67 -5.50 0.27 7.79
C SER A 67 -6.84 0.67 7.14
N SER A 68 -7.48 -0.25 6.41
CA SER A 68 -8.82 -0.05 5.84
C SER A 68 -9.96 -0.04 6.87
N ASP A 69 -9.70 -0.36 8.13
CA ASP A 69 -10.71 -0.23 9.19
C ASP A 69 -10.92 1.25 9.60
N ALA A 70 -10.07 2.18 9.12
CA ALA A 70 -10.31 3.62 9.19
C ALA A 70 -10.95 4.09 7.87
N PRO A 71 -12.25 4.48 7.85
CA PRO A 71 -12.97 4.83 6.61
C PRO A 71 -12.34 5.97 5.81
N ASP A 72 -11.74 6.94 6.50
CA ASP A 72 -11.05 8.07 5.88
C ASP A 72 -9.80 7.63 5.13
N PHE A 73 -9.13 6.55 5.57
CA PHE A 73 -7.91 6.03 4.96
C PHE A 73 -8.18 4.93 3.93
N ASP A 74 -9.23 4.12 4.11
CA ASP A 74 -9.64 3.06 3.18
C ASP A 74 -9.85 3.59 1.74
N LYS A 75 -10.32 4.84 1.63
CA LYS A 75 -10.59 5.49 0.34
C LYS A 75 -9.38 6.23 -0.23
N GLN A 76 -8.26 6.32 0.49
CA GLN A 76 -7.06 7.03 0.06
C GLN A 76 -6.07 6.11 -0.65
N THR A 77 -5.37 6.65 -1.64
CA THR A 77 -4.25 5.96 -2.28
C THR A 77 -3.05 5.89 -1.32
N ALA A 78 -2.73 4.70 -0.83
CA ALA A 78 -1.62 4.49 0.11
C ALA A 78 -0.27 4.17 -0.55
N ARG A 79 -0.26 3.67 -1.79
CA ARG A 79 0.95 3.32 -2.55
C ARG A 79 0.84 3.84 -3.98
N VAL A 80 1.98 4.28 -4.53
CA VAL A 80 2.09 4.83 -5.88
C VAL A 80 3.30 4.25 -6.60
N ILE A 81 3.25 4.25 -7.93
CA ILE A 81 4.41 4.02 -8.80
C ILE A 81 5.02 5.39 -9.09
N ILE A 82 6.31 5.54 -8.81
CA ILE A 82 7.02 6.81 -8.98
C ILE A 82 8.04 6.65 -10.10
N ALA A 83 8.08 7.62 -11.01
CA ALA A 83 9.08 7.73 -12.06
C ALA A 83 9.91 9.01 -11.86
N ASN A 84 11.17 8.98 -12.28
CA ASN A 84 11.96 10.20 -12.38
C ASN A 84 11.39 11.09 -13.51
N ALA A 85 11.13 12.36 -13.22
CA ALA A 85 10.50 13.30 -14.15
C ALA A 85 11.29 13.45 -15.47
N MET A 86 12.60 13.64 -15.41
CA MET A 86 13.44 13.80 -16.61
C MET A 86 13.40 12.56 -17.51
N VAL A 87 13.38 11.36 -16.91
CA VAL A 87 13.31 10.11 -17.68
C VAL A 87 11.90 9.91 -18.27
N LEU A 88 10.85 10.28 -17.52
CA LEU A 88 9.46 10.22 -17.99
C LEU A 88 9.24 11.11 -19.21
N GLU A 89 9.80 12.32 -19.20
CA GLU A 89 9.74 13.25 -20.33
C GLU A 89 10.57 12.78 -21.53
N ALA A 90 11.79 12.29 -21.28
CA ALA A 90 12.69 11.86 -22.35
C ALA A 90 12.25 10.55 -23.02
N ARG A 91 11.55 9.65 -22.30
CA ARG A 91 11.17 8.32 -22.77
C ARG A 91 9.75 7.92 -22.35
N PRO A 92 8.71 8.70 -22.72
CA PRO A 92 7.34 8.48 -22.26
C PRO A 92 6.80 7.12 -22.69
N ASP A 93 7.20 6.63 -23.87
CA ASP A 93 6.79 5.36 -24.44
C ASP A 93 7.20 4.15 -23.59
N VAL A 94 8.35 4.22 -22.90
CA VAL A 94 8.81 3.17 -21.99
C VAL A 94 7.85 3.02 -20.81
N PHE A 95 7.42 4.14 -20.23
CA PHE A 95 6.46 4.13 -19.12
C PHE A 95 5.07 3.69 -19.55
N VAL A 96 4.62 4.09 -20.75
CA VAL A 96 3.35 3.57 -21.31
C VAL A 96 3.40 2.06 -21.45
N ARG A 97 4.48 1.49 -22.00
CA ARG A 97 4.64 0.03 -22.13
C ARG A 97 4.73 -0.66 -20.78
N TYR A 98 5.46 -0.09 -19.83
CA TYR A 98 5.53 -0.60 -18.46
C TYR A 98 4.15 -0.65 -17.81
N MET A 99 3.39 0.44 -17.84
CA MET A 99 2.06 0.50 -17.24
C MET A 99 1.06 -0.45 -17.90
N ARG A 100 1.17 -0.66 -19.23
CA ARG A 100 0.40 -1.70 -19.92
C ARG A 100 0.74 -3.10 -19.40
N GLY A 101 2.02 -3.44 -19.34
CA GLY A 101 2.46 -4.74 -18.79
C GLY A 101 2.06 -4.92 -17.32
N TYR A 102 2.13 -3.86 -16.51
CA TYR A 102 1.71 -3.88 -15.10
C TYR A 102 0.22 -4.19 -14.96
N ARG A 103 -0.64 -3.51 -15.75
CA ARG A 103 -2.09 -3.77 -15.78
C ARG A 103 -2.39 -5.19 -16.26
N ASP A 104 -1.78 -5.60 -17.38
CA ASP A 104 -1.93 -6.95 -17.94
C ASP A 104 -1.53 -8.02 -16.89
N THR A 105 -0.48 -7.77 -16.10
CA THR A 105 -0.03 -8.68 -15.03
C THR A 105 -1.02 -8.76 -13.88
N LEU A 106 -1.58 -7.64 -13.43
CA LEU A 106 -2.61 -7.66 -12.39
C LEU A 106 -3.85 -8.42 -12.87
N ASP A 107 -4.34 -8.11 -14.06
CA ASP A 107 -5.50 -8.79 -14.63
C ASP A 107 -5.23 -10.30 -14.74
N TRP A 108 -4.06 -10.68 -15.25
CA TRP A 108 -3.65 -12.09 -15.31
C TRP A 108 -3.62 -12.77 -13.93
N ILE A 109 -3.08 -12.11 -12.89
CA ILE A 109 -3.03 -12.65 -11.51
C ILE A 109 -4.45 -12.87 -10.94
N TYR A 110 -5.35 -11.91 -11.11
CA TYR A 110 -6.70 -11.97 -10.52
C TYR A 110 -7.70 -12.79 -11.34
N GLU A 111 -7.49 -12.92 -12.66
CA GLU A 111 -8.49 -13.50 -13.57
C GLU A 111 -8.14 -14.92 -14.06
N THR A 112 -6.89 -15.39 -13.88
CA THR A 112 -6.47 -16.71 -14.38
C THR A 112 -5.92 -17.63 -13.28
N PRO A 113 -6.17 -18.95 -13.36
CA PRO A 113 -5.55 -19.92 -12.45
C PRO A 113 -4.02 -19.91 -12.50
N GLU A 114 -3.44 -19.71 -13.69
CA GLU A 114 -1.99 -19.68 -13.90
C GLU A 114 -1.35 -18.46 -13.24
N GLY A 115 -1.96 -17.28 -13.40
CA GLY A 115 -1.49 -16.04 -12.77
C GLY A 115 -1.57 -16.08 -11.25
N PHE A 116 -2.65 -16.64 -10.72
CA PHE A 116 -2.78 -16.91 -9.30
C PHE A 116 -1.66 -17.85 -8.78
N LYS A 117 -1.38 -18.95 -9.48
CA LYS A 117 -0.30 -19.89 -9.12
C LYS A 117 1.08 -19.22 -9.17
N ALA A 118 1.32 -18.36 -10.15
CA ALA A 118 2.55 -17.59 -10.23
C ALA A 118 2.70 -16.62 -9.05
N TYR A 119 1.62 -15.95 -8.63
CA TYR A 119 1.63 -15.12 -7.43
C TYR A 119 1.92 -15.94 -6.16
N ALA A 120 1.28 -17.10 -6.00
CA ALA A 120 1.52 -18.00 -4.87
C ALA A 120 3.01 -18.41 -4.81
N ALA A 121 3.59 -18.84 -5.94
CA ALA A 121 5.00 -19.19 -6.04
C ALA A 121 5.93 -18.00 -5.75
N PHE A 122 5.66 -16.82 -6.33
CA PHE A 122 6.41 -15.58 -6.05
C PHE A 122 6.41 -15.22 -4.56
N SER A 123 5.25 -15.38 -3.91
CA SER A 123 5.09 -15.06 -2.49
C SER A 123 5.67 -16.11 -1.55
N GLY A 124 6.01 -17.30 -2.05
CA GLY A 124 6.41 -18.45 -1.23
C GLY A 124 5.28 -19.00 -0.36
N LEU A 125 4.02 -18.65 -0.64
CA LEU A 125 2.85 -19.08 0.12
C LEU A 125 2.18 -20.28 -0.54
N SER A 126 1.54 -21.14 0.26
CA SER A 126 0.61 -22.12 -0.29
C SER A 126 -0.55 -21.41 -1.01
N GLU A 127 -1.13 -22.05 -2.02
CA GLU A 127 -2.26 -21.47 -2.77
C GLU A 127 -3.39 -20.99 -1.82
N ARG A 128 -3.73 -21.77 -0.80
CA ARG A 128 -4.76 -21.38 0.18
C ARG A 128 -4.43 -20.04 0.86
N ILE A 129 -3.20 -19.85 1.31
CA ILE A 129 -2.76 -18.63 2.02
C ILE A 129 -2.60 -17.47 1.02
N ALA A 130 -2.10 -17.73 -0.19
CA ALA A 130 -2.02 -16.74 -1.26
C ALA A 130 -3.40 -16.20 -1.66
N ARG A 131 -4.42 -17.07 -1.71
CA ARG A 131 -5.81 -16.68 -1.98
C ARG A 131 -6.33 -15.74 -0.91
N ARG A 132 -6.16 -16.12 0.36
CA ARG A 132 -6.50 -15.26 1.49
C ARG A 132 -5.80 -13.91 1.42
N ALA A 133 -4.52 -13.87 1.04
CA ALA A 133 -3.78 -12.63 0.88
C ALA A 133 -4.40 -11.68 -0.15
N LEU A 134 -4.81 -12.19 -1.32
CA LEU A 134 -5.46 -11.43 -2.37
C LEU A 134 -6.89 -11.02 -2.04
N GLU A 135 -7.61 -11.81 -1.25
CA GLU A 135 -9.01 -11.51 -0.87
C GLU A 135 -9.10 -10.52 0.30
N GLU A 136 -8.30 -10.73 1.35
CA GLU A 136 -8.44 -9.95 2.60
C GLU A 136 -7.57 -8.69 2.64
N PHE A 137 -6.40 -8.70 2.00
CA PHE A 137 -5.37 -7.66 2.20
C PHE A 137 -4.94 -6.94 0.92
N LEU A 138 -5.04 -7.61 -0.23
CA LEU A 138 -4.70 -7.05 -1.54
C LEU A 138 -5.87 -7.23 -2.52
N PRO A 139 -7.09 -6.74 -2.23
CA PRO A 139 -8.18 -6.86 -3.18
C PRO A 139 -7.86 -6.09 -4.47
N ARG A 140 -8.37 -6.57 -5.61
CA ARG A 140 -8.10 -6.00 -6.95
C ARG A 140 -8.28 -4.48 -6.99
N GLN A 141 -9.34 -3.96 -6.37
CA GLN A 141 -9.60 -2.52 -6.33
C GLN A 141 -8.51 -1.71 -5.61
N ALA A 142 -7.86 -2.28 -4.59
CA ALA A 142 -6.79 -1.64 -3.83
C ALA A 142 -5.42 -1.70 -4.55
N THR A 143 -5.31 -2.53 -5.59
CA THR A 143 -4.10 -2.65 -6.42
C THR A 143 -4.23 -1.95 -7.77
N ASN A 144 -5.38 -1.31 -8.06
CA ASN A 144 -5.63 -0.64 -9.32
C ASN A 144 -4.73 0.60 -9.49
N PRO A 145 -3.77 0.60 -10.45
CA PRO A 145 -2.85 1.71 -10.65
C PRO A 145 -3.47 2.94 -11.31
N ASP A 146 -4.69 2.81 -11.86
CA ASP A 146 -5.38 3.89 -12.58
C ASP A 146 -6.27 4.74 -11.65
N ARG A 147 -6.36 4.35 -10.37
CA ARG A 147 -7.19 5.02 -9.38
C ARG A 147 -6.31 5.76 -8.38
N ILE A 148 -6.25 7.08 -8.54
CA ILE A 148 -5.74 7.98 -7.50
C ILE A 148 -6.92 8.64 -6.82
N SER A 149 -7.04 8.48 -5.50
CA SER A 149 -8.15 9.02 -4.72
C SER A 149 -7.69 9.54 -3.37
N GLY A 150 -8.51 10.41 -2.78
CA GLY A 150 -8.25 10.99 -1.47
C GLY A 150 -7.11 12.03 -1.46
N ILE A 151 -6.90 12.73 -2.58
CA ILE A 151 -5.81 13.72 -2.70
C ILE A 151 -6.02 14.88 -1.73
N ALA A 152 -7.25 15.36 -1.57
CA ALA A 152 -7.54 16.48 -0.68
C ALA A 152 -7.24 16.12 0.78
N GLU A 153 -7.66 14.94 1.22
CA GLU A 153 -7.40 14.39 2.54
C GLU A 153 -5.90 14.15 2.74
N ALA A 154 -5.22 13.55 1.76
CA ALA A 154 -3.77 13.35 1.81
C ALA A 154 -2.99 14.67 1.90
N MET A 155 -3.42 15.72 1.21
CA MET A 155 -2.82 17.05 1.33
C MET A 155 -3.09 17.68 2.71
N ALA A 156 -4.30 17.53 3.24
CA ALA A 156 -4.65 18.03 4.57
C ALA A 156 -3.85 17.31 5.68
N ASP A 157 -3.69 15.99 5.57
CA ASP A 157 -2.85 15.19 6.45
C ASP A 157 -1.38 15.59 6.30
N ALA A 158 -0.89 15.80 5.07
CA ALA A 158 0.47 16.25 4.83
C ALA A 158 0.77 17.62 5.46
N VAL A 159 -0.19 18.55 5.46
CA VAL A 159 -0.05 19.84 6.17
C VAL A 159 -0.10 19.64 7.68
N THR A 160 -1.07 18.85 8.17
CA THR A 160 -1.25 18.55 9.60
C THR A 160 0.01 17.91 10.20
N PHE A 161 0.62 16.98 9.47
CA PHE A 161 1.84 16.28 9.87
C PHE A 161 3.12 17.00 9.46
N LYS A 162 3.02 18.23 8.94
CA LYS A 162 4.15 19.11 8.58
C LYS A 162 5.07 18.54 7.49
N PHE A 163 4.55 17.71 6.60
CA PHE A 163 5.22 17.30 5.36
C PHE A 163 5.09 18.36 4.26
N LEU A 164 4.03 19.16 4.30
CA LEU A 164 3.81 20.31 3.41
C LEU A 164 3.49 21.56 4.24
N ASN A 165 3.90 22.73 3.74
CA ASN A 165 3.52 24.01 4.35
C ASN A 165 2.08 24.41 3.99
N ALA A 166 1.62 24.04 2.79
CA ALA A 166 0.27 24.27 2.29
C ALA A 166 -0.08 23.18 1.25
N PRO A 167 -1.38 22.97 0.93
CA PRO A 167 -1.79 22.05 -0.13
C PRO A 167 -1.19 22.43 -1.49
N LEU A 168 -0.90 21.44 -2.33
CA LEU A 168 -0.49 21.67 -3.72
C LEU A 168 -1.64 22.26 -4.55
N SER A 169 -1.28 23.08 -5.55
CA SER A 169 -2.26 23.62 -6.49
C SER A 169 -2.79 22.53 -7.44
N PRO A 170 -3.98 22.72 -8.05
CA PRO A 170 -4.50 21.78 -9.05
C PRO A 170 -3.53 21.53 -10.21
N ALA A 171 -2.78 22.56 -10.64
CA ALA A 171 -1.79 22.43 -11.70
C ALA A 171 -0.59 21.58 -11.29
N GLN A 172 -0.11 21.73 -10.05
CA GLN A 172 0.97 20.88 -9.51
C GLN A 172 0.52 19.42 -9.39
N ILE A 173 -0.71 19.19 -8.93
CA ILE A 173 -1.28 17.84 -8.83
C ILE A 173 -1.41 17.20 -10.22
N ALA A 174 -1.91 17.95 -11.21
CA ALA A 174 -2.05 17.47 -12.58
C ALA A 174 -0.70 17.16 -13.24
N ASP A 175 0.35 17.90 -12.91
CA ASP A 175 1.70 17.62 -13.40
C ASP A 175 2.28 16.33 -12.79
N LEU A 176 2.09 16.15 -11.48
CA LEU A 176 2.59 14.99 -10.72
C LEU A 176 1.86 13.68 -11.06
N ILE A 177 0.55 13.73 -11.30
CA ILE A 177 -0.27 12.54 -11.54
C ILE A 177 -0.40 12.33 -13.04
N ARG A 178 0.43 11.43 -13.57
CA ARG A 178 0.43 11.04 -14.98
C ARG A 178 0.01 9.59 -15.09
N ILE A 179 -1.22 9.35 -15.53
CA ILE A 179 -1.75 8.01 -15.80
C ILE A 179 -1.72 7.77 -17.31
N PRO A 180 -0.82 6.92 -17.84
CA PRO A 180 -0.78 6.62 -19.27
C PRO A 180 -2.08 5.98 -19.75
N GLU A 181 -2.51 6.31 -20.97
CA GLU A 181 -3.71 5.75 -21.59
C GLU A 181 -3.72 4.22 -21.61
N ARG A 182 -4.92 3.64 -21.52
CA ARG A 182 -5.12 2.20 -21.77
C ARG A 182 -4.93 1.91 -23.26
N ARG A 183 -4.74 0.62 -23.61
CA ARG A 183 -4.87 0.24 -25.03
C ARG A 183 -6.33 0.49 -25.45
N PRO A 184 -6.57 1.02 -26.66
CA PRO A 184 -7.91 1.05 -27.24
C PRO A 184 -8.48 -0.36 -27.40
#